data_AF-A0AAU6ABL0-F1
#
_entry.id   AF-A0AAU6ABL0-F1
#
_cell.length_a   1.000
_cell.length_b   1.000
_cell.length_c   1.000
_cell.angle_alpha   90.00
_cell.angle_beta   90.00
_cell.angle_gamma   90.00
#
_symmetry.space_group_name_H-M   'P 1'
#
loop_
_entity.id
_entity.type
_entity.pdbx_description
1 polymer ?
#
loop_
_entity_poly.entity_id
_entity_poly.type
_entity_poly.pdbx_seq_one_letter_code
_entity_poly.pdbx_strand_id
1 'polypeptide(L)'
;MSSPNPIDDRLITTFGRLLEASSRLEQRLGAALQAEVGLPHVWFEVLIRLARSAEGQLTMSALADQIALTTSGITRLIDRIQTGGYVERRPCPTDRRVAFAAITDTGREVLDRAAVVHARNLRAAFGEFGEPDLTALDTLLDRLRKAASDIP
;
A
#
# COMPACT_ATOMS: atom_id res chain seq x y z
N MET A 1 -16.34 29.99 -30.69
CA MET A 1 -15.56 28.77 -30.42
C MET A 1 -16.09 28.20 -29.11
N SER A 2 -16.86 27.11 -29.15
CA SER A 2 -17.37 26.49 -27.92
C SER A 2 -16.19 25.96 -27.12
N SER A 3 -16.13 26.30 -25.84
CA SER A 3 -15.14 25.72 -24.92
C SER A 3 -15.22 24.19 -24.99
N PRO A 4 -14.08 23.48 -24.98
CA PRO A 4 -14.09 22.02 -24.99
C PRO A 4 -14.92 21.50 -23.81
N ASN A 5 -15.75 20.50 -24.09
CA ASN A 5 -16.56 19.83 -23.06
C ASN A 5 -15.63 19.27 -21.98
N PRO A 6 -15.77 19.67 -20.71
CA PRO A 6 -14.90 19.20 -19.64
C PRO A 6 -14.86 17.67 -19.50
N ILE A 7 -15.91 16.96 -19.91
CA ILE A 7 -15.96 15.49 -19.89
C ILE A 7 -14.96 14.86 -20.88
N ASP A 8 -14.65 15.57 -21.98
CA ASP A 8 -13.70 15.10 -23.01
C ASP A 8 -12.25 15.52 -22.70
N ASP A 9 -12.00 16.04 -21.49
CA ASP A 9 -10.66 16.41 -21.06
C ASP A 9 -9.75 15.17 -20.99
N ARG A 10 -8.62 15.25 -21.71
CA ARG A 10 -7.65 14.17 -21.80
C ARG A 10 -7.03 13.82 -20.44
N LEU A 11 -6.82 14.80 -19.55
CA LEU A 11 -6.27 14.56 -18.22
C LEU A 11 -7.26 13.83 -17.33
N ILE A 12 -8.56 14.19 -17.38
CA ILE A 12 -9.62 13.44 -16.69
C ILE A 12 -9.64 11.99 -17.15
N THR A 13 -9.61 11.76 -18.46
CA THR A 13 -9.58 10.40 -19.03
C THR A 13 -8.32 9.63 -18.60
N THR A 14 -7.15 10.28 -18.64
CA THR A 14 -5.87 9.65 -18.29
C THR A 14 -5.82 9.29 -16.80
N PHE A 15 -6.29 10.17 -15.93
CA PHE A 15 -6.36 9.92 -14.49
C PHE A 15 -7.34 8.80 -14.15
N GLY A 16 -8.51 8.76 -14.82
CA GLY A 16 -9.45 7.65 -14.68
C GLY A 16 -8.84 6.29 -15.03
N ARG A 17 -8.05 6.21 -16.12
CA ARG A 17 -7.32 4.99 -16.50
C ARG A 17 -6.29 4.55 -15.46
N LEU A 18 -5.59 5.50 -14.84
CA LEU A 18 -4.65 5.21 -13.76
C LEU A 18 -5.37 4.57 -12.56
N LEU A 19 -6.47 5.19 -12.10
CA LEU A 19 -7.25 4.68 -10.97
C LEU A 19 -7.85 3.31 -11.27
N GLU A 20 -8.39 3.11 -12.47
CA GLU A 20 -8.94 1.84 -12.92
C GLU A 20 -7.86 0.74 -12.93
N ALA A 21 -6.68 1.03 -13.51
CA ALA A 21 -5.59 0.08 -13.56
C ALA A 21 -5.09 -0.30 -12.16
N SER A 22 -4.90 0.68 -11.26
CA SER A 22 -4.50 0.42 -9.87
C SER A 22 -5.52 -0.46 -9.15
N SER A 23 -6.81 -0.12 -9.23
CA SER A 23 -7.87 -0.86 -8.55
C SER A 23 -7.97 -2.32 -9.04
N ARG A 24 -7.87 -2.54 -10.36
CA ARG A 24 -7.89 -3.90 -10.94
C ARG A 24 -6.66 -4.72 -10.51
N LEU A 25 -5.49 -4.09 -10.44
CA LEU A 25 -4.27 -4.74 -9.96
C LEU A 25 -4.38 -5.11 -8.48
N GLU A 26 -4.81 -4.18 -7.63
CA GLU A 26 -5.03 -4.41 -6.19
C GLU A 26 -6.03 -5.55 -5.95
N GLN A 27 -7.14 -5.58 -6.70
CA GLN A 27 -8.13 -6.67 -6.61
C GLN A 27 -7.53 -8.02 -7.00
N ARG A 28 -6.78 -8.07 -8.11
CA ARG A 28 -6.12 -9.30 -8.57
C ARG A 28 -5.08 -9.80 -7.57
N LEU A 29 -4.21 -8.91 -7.10
CA LEU A 29 -3.15 -9.24 -6.14
C LEU A 29 -3.75 -9.67 -4.79
N GLY A 30 -4.80 -8.98 -4.34
CA GLY A 30 -5.52 -9.32 -3.13
C GLY A 30 -6.24 -10.65 -3.20
N ALA A 31 -6.86 -10.98 -4.34
CA ALA A 31 -7.48 -12.29 -4.53
C ALA A 31 -6.48 -13.43 -4.42
N ALA A 32 -5.28 -13.28 -5.00
CA ALA A 32 -4.21 -14.28 -4.89
C ALA A 32 -3.71 -14.45 -3.44
N LEU A 33 -3.47 -13.34 -2.73
CA LEU A 33 -3.06 -13.38 -1.33
C LEU A 33 -4.12 -14.05 -0.43
N GLN A 34 -5.40 -13.74 -0.67
CA GLN A 34 -6.49 -14.34 0.08
C GLN A 34 -6.61 -15.84 -0.21
N ALA A 35 -6.50 -16.26 -1.46
CA ALA A 35 -6.65 -17.66 -1.86
C ALA A 35 -5.50 -18.55 -1.38
N GLU A 36 -4.26 -18.05 -1.39
CA GLU A 36 -3.07 -18.87 -1.14
C GLU A 36 -2.51 -18.73 0.28
N VAL A 37 -2.72 -17.57 0.91
CA VAL A 37 -2.14 -17.25 2.24
C VAL A 37 -3.22 -16.93 3.26
N GLY A 38 -4.47 -16.72 2.84
CA GLY A 38 -5.55 -16.29 3.74
C GLY A 38 -5.37 -14.87 4.26
N LEU A 39 -4.52 -14.07 3.61
CA LEU A 39 -4.14 -12.73 4.07
C LEU A 39 -4.81 -11.65 3.21
N PRO A 40 -5.62 -10.74 3.81
CA PRO A 40 -6.15 -9.60 3.09
C PRO A 40 -5.04 -8.71 2.55
N HIS A 41 -5.21 -8.16 1.34
CA HIS A 41 -4.18 -7.31 0.72
C HIS A 41 -3.77 -6.13 1.62
N VAL A 42 -4.74 -5.48 2.25
CA VAL A 42 -4.48 -4.35 3.17
C VAL A 42 -3.68 -4.76 4.41
N TRP A 43 -3.71 -6.04 4.82
CA TRP A 43 -2.86 -6.54 5.91
C TRP A 43 -1.43 -6.74 5.42
N PHE A 44 -1.26 -7.30 4.22
CA PHE A 44 0.04 -7.39 3.56
C PHE A 44 0.70 -6.01 3.43
N GLU A 45 -0.05 -4.99 2.99
CA GLU A 45 0.44 -3.61 2.85
C GLU A 45 0.92 -3.01 4.18
N VAL A 46 0.26 -3.31 5.30
CA VAL A 46 0.73 -2.93 6.65
C VAL A 46 2.02 -3.67 6.99
N LEU A 47 2.03 -4.99 6.87
CA LEU A 47 3.16 -5.83 7.29
C LEU A 47 4.42 -5.49 6.50
N ILE A 48 4.33 -5.29 5.19
CA ILE A 48 5.49 -4.96 4.35
C ILE A 48 6.08 -3.57 4.69
N ARG A 49 5.24 -2.59 5.03
CA ARG A 49 5.71 -1.25 5.48
C ARG A 49 6.40 -1.33 6.83
N LEU A 50 5.82 -2.04 7.78
CA LEU A 50 6.43 -2.28 9.10
C LEU A 50 7.77 -3.00 8.94
N ALA A 51 7.82 -4.09 8.19
CA ALA A 51 9.02 -4.89 8.00
C ALA A 51 10.17 -4.12 7.32
N ARG A 52 9.86 -3.16 6.44
CA ARG A 52 10.84 -2.28 5.78
C ARG A 52 11.24 -1.06 6.60
N SER A 53 10.54 -0.79 7.69
CA SER A 53 10.83 0.34 8.57
C SER A 53 11.90 -0.02 9.60
N ALA A 54 12.58 1.00 10.12
CA ALA A 54 13.54 0.81 11.22
C ALA A 54 12.87 0.07 12.39
N GLU A 55 13.57 -0.93 12.93
CA GLU A 55 13.11 -1.78 14.04
C GLU A 55 11.79 -2.55 13.77
N GLY A 56 11.29 -2.57 12.54
CA GLY A 56 10.04 -3.26 12.21
C GLY A 56 8.78 -2.54 12.69
N GLN A 57 8.84 -1.22 12.91
CA GLN A 57 7.75 -0.47 13.55
C GLN A 57 7.51 0.92 12.96
N LEU A 58 6.27 1.40 13.05
CA LEU A 58 5.86 2.76 12.67
C LEU A 58 4.85 3.31 13.69
N THR A 59 4.82 4.63 13.84
CA THR A 59 3.73 5.27 14.59
C THR A 59 2.41 5.09 13.83
N MET A 60 1.28 5.12 14.55
CA MET A 60 -0.04 5.05 13.90
C MET A 60 -0.24 6.14 12.85
N SER A 61 0.22 7.37 13.11
CA SER A 61 0.12 8.48 12.15
C SER A 61 0.95 8.21 10.89
N ALA A 62 2.23 7.84 11.04
CA ALA A 62 3.09 7.55 9.90
C ALA A 62 2.54 6.38 9.06
N LEU A 63 1.98 5.36 9.71
CA LEU A 63 1.38 4.23 9.01
C LEU A 63 0.07 4.62 8.30
N ALA A 64 -0.75 5.49 8.91
CA ALA A 64 -1.96 6.03 8.29
C ALA A 64 -1.64 6.82 7.02
N ASP A 65 -0.64 7.69 7.09
CA ASP A 65 -0.17 8.51 5.97
C ASP A 65 0.33 7.63 4.81
N GLN A 66 1.10 6.58 5.11
CA GLN A 66 1.67 5.69 4.09
C GLN A 66 0.65 4.76 3.41
N ILE A 67 -0.52 4.53 3.99
CA ILE A 67 -1.58 3.66 3.45
C ILE A 67 -2.79 4.51 2.99
N ALA A 68 -2.69 5.84 3.05
CA ALA A 68 -3.77 6.77 2.75
C ALA A 68 -5.08 6.46 3.52
N LEU A 69 -4.95 6.06 4.79
CA LEU A 69 -6.07 5.83 5.69
C LEU A 69 -6.17 6.96 6.72
N THR A 70 -7.37 7.18 7.25
CA THR A 70 -7.53 8.04 8.44
C THR A 70 -6.94 7.37 9.68
N THR A 71 -6.57 8.14 10.70
CA THR A 71 -6.07 7.62 11.99
C THR A 71 -7.07 6.66 12.65
N SER A 72 -8.36 6.93 12.56
CA SER A 72 -9.41 6.02 13.06
C SER A 72 -9.55 4.76 12.19
N GLY A 73 -9.23 4.84 10.90
CA GLY A 73 -9.14 3.71 9.99
C GLY A 73 -7.95 2.80 10.34
N ILE A 74 -6.75 3.38 10.51
CA ILE A 74 -5.55 2.59 10.82
C ILE A 74 -5.66 1.90 12.18
N THR A 75 -6.26 2.56 13.18
CA THR A 75 -6.42 2.00 14.53
C THR A 75 -7.21 0.69 14.48
N ARG A 76 -8.38 0.71 13.83
CA ARG A 76 -9.24 -0.47 13.64
C ARG A 76 -8.60 -1.54 12.77
N LEU A 77 -7.76 -1.14 11.81
CA LEU A 77 -7.00 -2.10 11.01
C LEU A 77 -5.96 -2.82 11.88
N ILE A 78 -5.16 -2.07 12.65
CA ILE A 78 -4.16 -2.64 13.55
C ILE A 78 -4.80 -3.52 14.63
N ASP A 79 -5.96 -3.16 15.18
CA ASP A 79 -6.67 -4.02 16.15
C ASP A 79 -6.95 -5.42 15.57
N ARG A 80 -7.37 -5.48 14.30
CA ARG A 80 -7.64 -6.75 13.61
C ARG A 80 -6.37 -7.54 13.31
N ILE A 81 -5.32 -6.86 12.84
CA ILE A 81 -4.03 -7.50 12.55
C ILE A 81 -3.38 -8.02 13.84
N GLN A 82 -3.53 -7.28 14.95
CA GLN A 82 -3.06 -7.67 16.28
C GLN A 82 -3.87 -8.85 16.82
N THR A 83 -5.18 -8.88 16.60
CA THR A 83 -6.02 -10.06 16.92
C THR A 83 -5.57 -11.31 16.16
N GLY A 84 -5.07 -11.13 14.93
CA GLY A 84 -4.44 -12.20 14.13
C GLY A 84 -3.01 -12.55 14.57
N GLY A 85 -2.44 -11.85 15.55
CA GLY A 85 -1.09 -12.10 16.08
C GLY A 85 0.07 -11.61 15.21
N TYR A 86 -0.20 -10.83 14.14
CA TYR A 86 0.84 -10.41 13.19
C TYR A 86 1.50 -9.07 13.52
N VAL A 87 0.88 -8.27 14.37
CA VAL A 87 1.44 -7.02 14.90
C VAL A 87 1.14 -6.89 16.38
N GLU A 88 1.92 -6.06 17.06
CA GLU A 88 1.69 -5.66 18.44
C GLU A 88 1.83 -4.14 18.60
N ARG A 89 1.22 -3.60 19.66
CA ARG A 89 1.39 -2.20 20.04
C ARG A 89 2.54 -2.07 21.04
N ARG A 90 3.50 -1.19 20.73
CA ARG A 90 4.59 -0.83 21.64
C ARG A 90 4.46 0.62 22.10
N PRO A 91 4.64 0.92 23.40
CA PRO A 91 4.64 2.29 23.89
C PRO A 91 5.88 3.03 23.38
N CYS A 92 5.76 4.31 23.05
CA CYS A 92 6.92 5.13 22.77
C CYS A 92 7.66 5.49 24.07
N PRO A 93 8.99 5.26 24.17
CA PRO A 93 9.74 5.54 25.40
C PRO A 93 9.79 7.03 25.76
N THR A 94 9.72 7.89 24.74
CA THR A 94 9.92 9.34 24.88
C THR A 94 8.61 10.13 24.88
N ASP A 95 7.51 9.56 24.41
CA ASP A 95 6.19 10.20 24.40
C ASP A 95 5.06 9.20 24.70
N ARG A 96 4.45 9.31 25.88
CA ARG A 96 3.35 8.43 26.32
C ARG A 96 2.07 8.57 25.50
N ARG A 97 1.96 9.61 24.66
CA ARG A 97 0.81 9.81 23.76
C ARG A 97 0.97 9.05 22.44
N VAL A 98 2.16 8.51 22.16
CA VAL A 98 2.47 7.81 20.92
C VAL A 98 2.56 6.31 21.17
N ALA A 99 1.90 5.54 20.32
CA ALA A 99 2.06 4.10 20.22
C ALA A 99 2.59 3.73 18.83
N PHE A 100 3.52 2.77 18.82
CA PHE A 100 3.99 2.12 17.62
C PHE A 100 3.13 0.89 17.33
N ALA A 101 2.87 0.63 16.06
CA ALA A 101 2.57 -0.71 15.58
C ALA A 101 3.91 -1.35 15.19
N ALA A 102 4.18 -2.55 15.71
CA ALA A 102 5.39 -3.32 15.42
C ALA A 102 5.01 -4.70 14.87
N ILE A 103 5.73 -5.15 13.84
CA ILE A 103 5.52 -6.49 13.28
C ILE A 103 6.07 -7.57 14.24
N THR A 104 5.30 -8.62 14.48
CA THR A 104 5.72 -9.78 15.28
C THR A 104 6.50 -10.78 14.43
N ASP A 105 7.12 -11.78 15.05
CA ASP A 105 7.78 -12.87 14.31
C ASP A 105 6.77 -13.65 13.45
N THR A 106 5.60 -13.97 13.99
CA THR A 106 4.48 -14.56 13.21
C THR A 106 4.06 -13.68 12.04
N GLY A 107 4.07 -12.35 12.24
CA GLY A 107 3.82 -11.37 11.19
C GLY A 107 4.86 -11.42 10.06
N ARG A 108 6.14 -11.62 10.40
CA ARG A 108 7.23 -11.78 9.43
C ARG A 108 7.08 -13.08 8.64
N GLU A 109 6.78 -14.18 9.31
CA GLU A 109 6.58 -15.47 8.66
C GLU A 109 5.43 -15.46 7.63
N VAL A 110 4.29 -14.85 7.98
CA VAL A 110 3.18 -14.73 7.02
C VAL A 110 3.51 -13.75 5.89
N LEU A 111 4.26 -12.68 6.19
CA LEU A 111 4.70 -11.71 5.20
C LEU A 111 5.64 -12.37 4.17
N ASP A 112 6.57 -13.21 4.58
CA ASP A 112 7.49 -13.88 3.66
C ASP A 112 6.75 -14.76 2.66
N ARG A 113 5.76 -15.54 3.13
CA ARG A 113 4.88 -16.34 2.26
C ARG A 113 4.06 -15.45 1.32
N ALA A 114 3.47 -14.38 1.86
CA ALA A 114 2.68 -13.42 1.09
C ALA A 114 3.52 -12.70 0.03
N ALA A 115 4.77 -12.33 0.33
CA ALA A 115 5.67 -11.64 -0.58
C ALA A 115 6.03 -12.50 -1.80
N VAL A 116 6.21 -13.81 -1.62
CA VAL A 116 6.42 -14.75 -2.74
C VAL A 116 5.20 -14.77 -3.67
N VAL A 117 4.00 -14.92 -3.12
CA VAL A 117 2.74 -14.91 -3.89
C VAL A 117 2.55 -13.56 -4.60
N HIS A 118 2.79 -12.46 -3.89
CA HIS A 118 2.65 -11.11 -4.42
C HIS A 118 3.63 -10.84 -5.55
N ALA A 119 4.92 -11.15 -5.37
CA ALA A 119 5.96 -10.96 -6.39
C ALA A 119 5.69 -11.82 -7.64
N ARG A 120 5.25 -13.08 -7.48
CA ARG A 120 4.88 -13.94 -8.61
C ARG A 120 3.71 -13.34 -9.40
N ASN A 121 2.66 -12.88 -8.73
CA ASN A 121 1.49 -12.32 -9.40
C ASN A 121 1.78 -10.95 -10.04
N LEU A 122 2.64 -10.13 -9.43
CA LEU A 122 3.16 -8.91 -10.04
C LEU A 122 3.94 -9.22 -11.31
N ARG A 123 4.89 -10.16 -11.28
CA ARG A 123 5.65 -10.55 -12.49
C ARG A 123 4.73 -11.03 -13.62
N ALA A 124 3.68 -11.78 -13.29
CA ALA A 124 2.69 -12.19 -14.29
C ALA A 124 1.88 -11.02 -14.85
N ALA A 125 1.50 -10.04 -14.01
CA ALA A 125 0.76 -8.86 -14.44
C ALA A 125 1.63 -7.91 -15.30
N PHE A 126 2.93 -7.85 -15.01
CA PHE A 126 3.92 -7.06 -15.74
C PHE A 126 4.65 -7.88 -16.83
N GLY A 127 4.12 -9.04 -17.22
CA GLY A 127 4.83 -9.97 -18.11
C GLY A 127 5.20 -9.41 -19.49
N GLU A 128 4.50 -8.37 -19.95
CA GLU A 128 4.77 -7.67 -21.21
C GLU A 128 5.58 -6.37 -21.03
N PHE A 129 5.90 -5.98 -19.79
CA PHE A 129 6.64 -4.77 -19.48
C PHE A 129 8.14 -5.06 -19.51
N GLY A 130 8.87 -4.33 -20.36
CA GLY A 130 10.34 -4.34 -20.35
C GLY A 130 10.91 -3.32 -19.36
N GLU A 131 12.24 -3.37 -19.15
CA GLU A 131 12.98 -2.36 -18.38
C GLU A 131 12.69 -0.90 -18.80
N PRO A 132 12.54 -0.57 -20.10
CA PRO A 132 12.17 0.79 -20.50
C PRO A 132 10.78 1.21 -20.00
N ASP A 133 9.81 0.29 -19.99
CA ASP A 133 8.44 0.57 -19.53
C ASP A 133 8.42 0.80 -18.03
N LEU A 134 9.14 -0.02 -17.26
CA LEU A 134 9.28 0.13 -15.81
C LEU A 134 9.97 1.46 -15.45
N THR A 135 11.06 1.80 -16.15
CA THR A 135 11.77 3.07 -15.94
C THR A 135 10.87 4.28 -16.23
N ALA A 136 10.09 4.21 -17.31
CA ALA A 136 9.14 5.26 -17.65
C ALA A 136 8.02 5.36 -16.59
N LEU A 137 7.50 4.23 -16.11
CA LEU A 137 6.49 4.18 -15.06
C LEU A 137 7.00 4.80 -13.76
N ASP A 138 8.19 4.41 -13.30
CA ASP A 138 8.81 4.97 -12.09
C ASP A 138 8.96 6.48 -12.18
N THR A 139 9.43 6.99 -13.34
CA THR A 139 9.56 8.43 -13.59
C THR A 139 8.22 9.15 -13.51
N LEU A 140 7.15 8.56 -14.04
CA LEU A 140 5.80 9.15 -13.98
C LEU A 140 5.23 9.12 -12.57
N LEU A 141 5.41 8.02 -11.83
CA LEU A 141 4.94 7.87 -10.46
C LEU A 141 5.64 8.84 -9.51
N ASP A 142 6.95 9.08 -9.67
CA ASP A 142 7.68 10.07 -8.88
C ASP A 142 7.14 11.49 -9.10
N ARG A 143 6.84 11.85 -10.35
CA ARG A 143 6.22 13.14 -10.68
C ARG A 143 4.83 13.28 -10.06
N LEU A 144 4.02 12.23 -10.11
CA LEU A 144 2.69 12.20 -9.49
C LEU A 144 2.77 12.33 -7.96
N ARG A 145 3.69 11.60 -7.32
CA ARG A 145 3.90 11.65 -5.87
C ARG A 145 4.29 13.05 -5.39
N LYS A 146 5.18 13.71 -6.12
CA LYS A 146 5.56 15.11 -5.85
C LYS A 146 4.36 16.03 -5.98
N ALA A 147 3.61 15.94 -7.08
CA ALA A 147 2.43 16.76 -7.30
C ALA A 147 1.35 16.58 -6.22
N ALA A 148 1.15 15.35 -5.72
CA ALA A 148 0.20 15.06 -4.64
C ALA A 148 0.63 15.61 -3.28
N SER A 149 1.95 15.72 -3.04
CA SER A 149 2.49 16.30 -1.80
C SER A 149 2.45 17.83 -1.78
N ASP A 150 2.35 18.45 -2.97
CA ASP A 150 2.28 19.90 -3.16
C ASP A 150 0.81 20.43 -3.11
N ILE A 151 -0.18 19.56 -2.89
CA ILE A 151 -1.59 19.96 -2.72
C ILE A 151 -1.77 20.45 -1.26
N PRO A 152 -2.20 21.71 -1.05
CA PRO A 152 -2.40 22.29 0.29
C PRO A 152 -3.40 21.56 1.18
#